data_AF-A0A954PBJ3-F1
#
_entry.id   AF-A0A954PBJ3-F1
#
_cell.length_a   1.000
_cell.length_b   1.000
_cell.length_c   1.000
_cell.angle_alpha   90.00
_cell.angle_beta   90.00
_cell.angle_gamma   90.00
#
_symmetry.space_group_name_H-M   'P 1'
#
loop_
_entity.id
_entity.type
_entity.pdbx_description
1 polymer ?
#
loop_
_entity_poly.entity_id
_entity_poly.type
_entity_poly.pdbx_seq_one_letter_code
_entity_poly.pdbx_strand_id
1 'polypeptide(L)'
;MQRSSPQLMRNWDFLTGIVPILAMAPMLLIQAAKLGSQPHMRFFPITVVLLVGWIALVGRGAQGTTRKERRWAAVVSVVIGALLYLYSVVIFSPWLAHFALVVSFAGWALGKFGDKHWATTLAWSAVLLTTLPLPWGWDVGFMHWLQGLAAWCTTRALDALSIPCLQNGGLIETRSLTVITDEICGGVDSLYAFFSLATLMLLCQHRSLLVALKVLFLVPVWVHFHYFLRLFSVLIVQEYWQMNLSTGRDFLLLAIATSLFVLLMTWLSSGFFKKLFEPIPVADAEFGPVFSLFNKAGLWPQPDPFEEVEPDDPDDKRNYLKRKKELEAKQAAIPRFEWETNALNVWLVRVAAVMVAVCAVVPIRSLASQGLGSLRFGVPTVTDAEVEQLANKEALPQTLPGGWVQTNFEATRRLKRSRLGQISLQWGYSKGTRQLMATLDMAFLGWHDPVEDRKLLGWREESTRVSVDDNWPWCEAELENELGGKAYLLYSLFTPDSQAYSNLPAYLRAGLGPNSLASIQDSLSDTAVTYQFQILVESGTELNDAEQKELRDGFLSLREIVKGLPTGSTQVEPTPL
;
A
#
# COMPACT_ATOMS: atom_id res chain seq x y z
N MET A 1 8.29 0.50 -46.18
CA MET A 1 8.63 0.01 -44.82
C MET A 1 8.49 -1.52 -44.78
N GLN A 2 9.57 -2.28 -44.65
CA GLN A 2 9.48 -3.74 -44.44
C GLN A 2 9.31 -4.01 -42.94
N ARG A 3 8.20 -4.66 -42.55
CA ARG A 3 7.91 -5.03 -41.15
C ARG A 3 8.99 -5.98 -40.63
N SER A 4 9.43 -5.81 -39.37
CA SER A 4 10.27 -6.81 -38.69
C SER A 4 9.65 -8.20 -38.82
N SER A 5 10.47 -9.24 -38.95
CA SER A 5 9.91 -10.59 -39.11
C SER A 5 9.10 -10.93 -37.85
N PRO A 6 7.84 -11.38 -37.98
CA PRO A 6 6.98 -11.68 -36.83
C PRO A 6 7.63 -12.64 -35.81
N GLN A 7 8.56 -13.48 -36.26
CA GLN A 7 9.31 -14.42 -35.44
C GLN A 7 10.28 -13.74 -34.46
N LEU A 8 10.98 -12.68 -34.88
CA LEU A 8 11.92 -11.95 -34.02
C LEU A 8 11.20 -11.29 -32.83
N MET A 9 10.02 -10.73 -33.08
CA MET A 9 9.20 -10.12 -32.03
C MET A 9 8.63 -11.17 -31.08
N ARG A 10 8.24 -12.33 -31.61
CA ARG A 10 7.78 -13.46 -30.80
C ARG A 10 8.89 -13.97 -29.87
N ASN A 11 10.14 -14.06 -30.34
CA ASN A 11 11.28 -14.45 -29.51
C ASN A 11 11.54 -13.44 -28.37
N TRP A 12 11.47 -12.14 -28.68
CA TRP A 12 11.60 -11.09 -27.67
C TRP A 12 10.51 -11.18 -26.60
N ASP A 13 9.24 -11.25 -27.03
CA ASP A 13 8.09 -11.38 -26.13
C ASP A 13 8.19 -12.61 -25.23
N PHE A 14 8.63 -13.73 -25.80
CA PHE A 14 8.81 -14.98 -25.05
C PHE A 14 9.93 -14.87 -24.01
N LEU A 15 11.13 -14.42 -24.41
CA LEU A 15 12.31 -14.41 -23.54
C LEU A 15 12.30 -13.29 -22.50
N THR A 16 11.73 -12.13 -22.83
CA THR A 16 11.78 -10.94 -21.94
C THR A 16 10.45 -10.62 -21.27
N GLY A 17 9.34 -11.16 -21.78
CA GLY A 17 8.01 -11.00 -21.19
C GLY A 17 7.51 -12.28 -20.53
N ILE A 18 7.13 -13.27 -21.34
CA ILE A 18 6.40 -14.46 -20.88
C ILE A 18 7.22 -15.30 -19.88
N VAL A 19 8.44 -15.70 -20.25
CA VAL A 19 9.29 -16.55 -19.40
C VAL A 19 9.59 -15.87 -18.05
N PRO A 20 10.07 -14.61 -18.00
CA PRO A 20 10.29 -13.92 -16.73
C PRO A 20 9.03 -13.80 -15.88
N ILE A 21 7.88 -13.43 -16.45
CA ILE A 21 6.63 -13.28 -15.71
C ILE A 21 6.21 -14.63 -15.08
N LEU A 22 6.23 -15.72 -15.84
CA LEU A 22 5.87 -17.04 -15.34
C LEU A 22 6.84 -17.54 -14.25
N ALA A 23 8.12 -17.30 -14.42
CA ALA A 23 9.14 -17.66 -13.45
C ALA A 23 9.05 -16.82 -12.17
N MET A 24 8.72 -15.53 -12.26
CA MET A 24 8.52 -14.65 -11.10
C MET A 24 7.18 -14.90 -10.39
N ALA A 25 6.21 -15.53 -11.06
CA ALA A 25 4.83 -15.70 -10.58
C ALA A 25 4.71 -16.23 -9.13
N PRO A 26 5.48 -17.23 -8.66
CA PRO A 26 5.38 -17.71 -7.28
C PRO A 26 5.66 -16.61 -6.24
N MET A 27 6.71 -15.81 -6.44
CA MET A 27 7.03 -14.69 -5.55
C MET A 27 6.00 -13.56 -5.68
N LEU A 28 5.50 -13.33 -6.90
CA LEU A 28 4.45 -12.34 -7.14
C LEU A 28 3.12 -12.73 -6.51
N LEU A 29 2.79 -14.02 -6.43
CA LEU A 29 1.60 -14.53 -5.74
C LEU A 29 1.69 -14.31 -4.23
N ILE A 30 2.86 -14.56 -3.63
CA ILE A 30 3.12 -14.25 -2.22
C ILE A 30 2.99 -12.74 -1.98
N GLN A 31 3.58 -11.92 -2.85
CA GLN A 31 3.45 -10.47 -2.76
C GLN A 31 2.00 -10.02 -2.95
N ALA A 32 1.26 -10.60 -3.89
CA ALA A 32 -0.13 -10.29 -4.17
C ALA A 32 -1.03 -10.62 -2.97
N ALA A 33 -0.80 -11.75 -2.29
CA ALA A 33 -1.48 -12.10 -1.05
C ALA A 33 -1.21 -11.03 0.04
N LYS A 34 0.06 -10.65 0.21
CA LYS A 34 0.46 -9.58 1.15
C LYS A 34 -0.15 -8.21 0.82
N LEU A 35 -0.22 -7.84 -0.45
CA LEU A 35 -0.87 -6.59 -0.86
C LEU A 35 -2.39 -6.66 -0.69
N GLY A 36 -2.98 -7.84 -0.88
CA GLY A 36 -4.40 -8.09 -0.68
C GLY A 36 -4.83 -7.98 0.79
N SER A 37 -3.93 -8.29 1.73
CA SER A 37 -4.19 -8.11 3.16
C SER A 37 -4.00 -6.68 3.65
N GLN A 38 -3.22 -5.85 2.94
CA GLN A 38 -3.04 -4.45 3.27
C GLN A 38 -4.25 -3.61 2.79
N PRO A 39 -5.00 -2.94 3.69
CA PRO A 39 -6.20 -2.20 3.33
C PRO A 39 -5.97 -1.17 2.23
N HIS A 40 -4.83 -0.48 2.25
CA HIS A 40 -4.49 0.56 1.29
C HIS A 40 -3.98 0.03 -0.07
N MET A 41 -3.51 -1.22 -0.15
CA MET A 41 -2.98 -1.79 -1.40
C MET A 41 -3.96 -2.73 -2.10
N ARG A 42 -5.06 -3.13 -1.45
CA ARG A 42 -6.00 -4.15 -1.93
C ARG A 42 -6.51 -3.98 -3.37
N PHE A 43 -6.57 -2.75 -3.88
CA PHE A 43 -7.07 -2.44 -5.22
C PHE A 43 -6.00 -2.52 -6.33
N PHE A 44 -4.78 -2.96 -6.00
CA PHE A 44 -3.74 -3.18 -6.99
C PHE A 44 -4.14 -4.10 -8.18
N PRO A 45 -5.02 -5.12 -8.04
CA PRO A 45 -5.40 -5.96 -9.18
C PRO A 45 -6.12 -5.18 -10.27
N ILE A 46 -6.91 -4.17 -9.89
CA ILE A 46 -7.59 -3.28 -10.83
C ILE A 46 -6.56 -2.52 -11.67
N THR A 47 -5.51 -1.97 -11.04
CA THR A 47 -4.41 -1.30 -11.74
C THR A 47 -3.72 -2.23 -12.75
N VAL A 48 -3.45 -3.48 -12.35
CA VAL A 48 -2.84 -4.49 -13.23
C VAL A 48 -3.75 -4.84 -14.41
N VAL A 49 -5.04 -5.07 -14.17
CA VAL A 49 -6.03 -5.39 -15.23
C VAL A 49 -6.17 -4.23 -16.21
N LEU A 50 -6.28 -2.99 -15.72
CA LEU A 50 -6.36 -1.80 -16.56
C LEU A 50 -5.10 -1.63 -17.42
N LEU A 51 -3.92 -1.84 -16.83
CA LEU A 51 -2.65 -1.77 -17.55
C LEU A 51 -2.55 -2.85 -18.63
N VAL A 52 -2.88 -4.10 -18.31
CA VAL A 52 -2.87 -5.21 -19.28
C VAL A 52 -3.87 -4.97 -20.41
N GLY A 53 -5.09 -4.53 -20.08
CA GLY A 53 -6.10 -4.16 -21.08
C GLY A 53 -5.61 -3.04 -22.00
N TRP A 54 -5.01 -1.99 -21.44
CA TRP A 54 -4.41 -0.90 -22.21
C TRP A 54 -3.29 -1.38 -23.15
N ILE A 55 -2.37 -2.21 -22.66
CA ILE A 55 -1.27 -2.79 -23.44
C ILE A 55 -1.82 -3.69 -24.55
N ALA A 56 -2.87 -4.47 -24.29
CA ALA A 56 -3.49 -5.32 -25.30
C ALA A 56 -4.12 -4.50 -26.43
N LEU A 57 -4.70 -3.33 -26.12
CA LEU A 57 -5.25 -2.39 -27.10
C LEU A 57 -4.15 -1.72 -27.92
N VAL A 58 -3.12 -1.18 -27.26
CA VAL A 58 -2.02 -0.44 -27.90
C VAL A 58 -1.02 -1.38 -28.60
N GLY A 59 -0.92 -2.64 -28.16
CA GLY A 59 0.01 -3.64 -28.65
C GLY A 59 -0.30 -4.22 -30.03
N ARG A 60 -1.50 -3.97 -30.57
CA ARG A 60 -1.88 -4.45 -31.91
C ARG A 60 -1.06 -3.73 -32.98
N GLY A 61 -0.04 -4.42 -33.49
CA GLY A 61 0.84 -3.90 -34.55
C GLY A 61 2.03 -3.07 -34.04
N ALA A 62 2.35 -3.13 -32.75
CA ALA A 62 3.56 -2.54 -32.20
C ALA A 62 4.81 -3.03 -32.95
N GLN A 63 5.79 -2.15 -33.12
CA GLN A 63 7.04 -2.47 -33.81
C GLN A 63 8.21 -2.34 -32.85
N GLY A 64 9.11 -3.33 -32.83
CA GLY A 64 10.29 -3.31 -31.96
C GLY A 64 11.24 -2.13 -32.22
N THR A 65 12.04 -1.77 -31.22
CA THR A 65 12.88 -0.56 -31.25
C THR A 65 14.10 -0.64 -32.17
N THR A 66 14.15 0.18 -33.20
CA THR A 66 15.31 0.26 -34.12
C THR A 66 16.49 1.06 -33.56
N ARG A 67 16.26 1.89 -32.51
CA ARG A 67 17.27 2.80 -31.97
C ARG A 67 18.27 2.06 -31.08
N LYS A 68 19.57 2.23 -31.34
CA LYS A 68 20.65 1.50 -30.66
C LYS A 68 20.64 1.74 -29.15
N GLU A 69 20.44 2.98 -28.73
CA GLU A 69 20.46 3.43 -27.33
C GLU A 69 19.29 2.80 -26.57
N ARG A 70 18.09 2.85 -27.15
CA ARG A 70 16.88 2.28 -26.56
C ARG A 70 16.95 0.75 -26.48
N ARG A 71 17.54 0.10 -27.49
CA ARG A 71 17.79 -1.34 -27.46
C ARG A 71 18.71 -1.73 -26.31
N TRP A 72 19.80 -1.00 -26.11
CA TRP A 72 20.69 -1.23 -24.98
C TRP A 72 20.00 -0.98 -23.64
N ALA A 73 19.24 0.11 -23.53
CA ALA A 73 18.42 0.36 -22.33
C ALA A 73 17.46 -0.81 -22.04
N ALA A 74 16.77 -1.32 -23.07
CA ALA A 74 15.88 -2.48 -22.93
C ALA A 74 16.61 -3.73 -22.43
N VAL A 75 17.75 -4.09 -23.04
CA VAL A 75 18.56 -5.25 -22.64
C VAL A 75 19.11 -5.09 -21.24
N VAL A 76 19.67 -3.92 -20.91
CA VAL A 76 20.22 -3.62 -19.57
C VAL A 76 19.13 -3.69 -18.52
N SER A 77 17.94 -3.13 -18.77
CA SER A 77 16.80 -3.24 -17.85
C SER A 77 16.38 -4.69 -17.61
N VAL A 78 16.32 -5.54 -18.64
CA VAL A 78 16.01 -6.97 -18.46
C VAL A 78 17.09 -7.68 -17.63
N VAL A 79 18.38 -7.40 -17.88
CA VAL A 79 19.48 -7.99 -17.11
C VAL A 79 19.44 -7.53 -15.64
N ILE A 80 19.24 -6.24 -15.39
CA ILE A 80 19.09 -5.72 -14.03
C ILE A 80 17.88 -6.35 -13.35
N GLY A 81 16.74 -6.46 -14.04
CA GLY A 81 15.55 -7.14 -13.53
C GLY A 81 15.82 -8.61 -13.15
N ALA A 82 16.57 -9.35 -13.98
CA ALA A 82 16.97 -10.72 -13.66
C ALA A 82 17.89 -10.80 -12.43
N LEU A 83 18.86 -9.89 -12.30
CA LEU A 83 19.75 -9.83 -11.14
C LEU A 83 19.01 -9.44 -9.85
N LEU A 84 18.08 -8.48 -9.93
CA LEU A 84 17.21 -8.11 -8.81
C LEU A 84 16.33 -9.28 -8.38
N TYR A 85 15.80 -10.05 -9.34
CA TYR A 85 15.01 -11.24 -9.02
C TYR A 85 15.86 -12.34 -8.38
N LEU A 86 17.05 -12.62 -8.89
CA LEU A 86 18.00 -13.54 -8.26
C LEU A 86 18.28 -13.11 -6.81
N TYR A 87 18.59 -11.82 -6.59
CA TYR A 87 18.80 -11.30 -5.24
C TYR A 87 17.55 -11.46 -4.38
N SER A 88 16.36 -11.19 -4.93
CA SER A 88 15.08 -11.39 -4.23
C SER A 88 14.83 -12.82 -3.78
N VAL A 89 15.29 -13.82 -4.55
CA VAL A 89 15.19 -15.24 -4.17
C VAL A 89 16.18 -15.57 -3.06
N VAL A 90 17.40 -15.02 -3.11
CA VAL A 90 18.43 -15.22 -2.06
C VAL A 90 17.96 -14.68 -0.71
N ILE A 91 17.32 -13.52 -0.67
CA ILE A 91 16.81 -12.91 0.57
C ILE A 91 15.32 -13.22 0.83
N PHE A 92 14.70 -14.05 -0.01
CA PHE A 92 13.27 -14.36 -0.03
C PHE A 92 12.38 -13.12 0.17
N SER A 93 12.56 -12.10 -0.67
CA SER A 93 11.81 -10.83 -0.61
C SER A 93 10.80 -10.72 -1.76
N PRO A 94 9.50 -10.96 -1.51
CA PRO A 94 8.44 -10.79 -2.51
C PRO A 94 8.32 -9.36 -3.05
N TRP A 95 8.64 -8.38 -2.19
CA TRP A 95 8.70 -6.97 -2.57
C TRP A 95 9.75 -6.72 -3.65
N LEU A 96 10.97 -7.24 -3.46
CA LEU A 96 12.05 -7.05 -4.43
C LEU A 96 11.77 -7.80 -5.74
N ALA A 97 11.11 -8.97 -5.67
CA ALA A 97 10.65 -9.69 -6.86
C ALA A 97 9.62 -8.86 -7.67
N HIS A 98 8.71 -8.15 -6.98
CA HIS A 98 7.78 -7.24 -7.63
C HIS A 98 8.50 -6.03 -8.26
N PHE A 99 9.50 -5.46 -7.58
CA PHE A 99 10.33 -4.42 -8.20
C PHE A 99 11.10 -4.94 -9.43
N ALA A 100 11.64 -6.16 -9.35
CA ALA A 100 12.29 -6.83 -10.48
C ALA A 100 11.35 -7.02 -11.68
N LEU A 101 10.07 -7.33 -11.44
CA LEU A 101 9.03 -7.38 -12.46
C LEU A 101 8.84 -6.01 -13.12
N VAL A 102 8.72 -4.92 -12.34
CA VAL A 102 8.57 -3.56 -12.87
C VAL A 102 9.72 -3.18 -13.80
N VAL A 103 10.96 -3.46 -13.38
CA VAL A 103 12.17 -3.18 -14.18
C VAL A 103 12.23 -4.05 -15.44
N SER A 104 11.89 -5.34 -15.32
CA SER A 104 11.84 -6.27 -16.47
C SER A 104 10.76 -5.86 -17.46
N PHE A 105 9.59 -5.45 -16.97
CA PHE A 105 8.47 -4.94 -17.75
C PHE A 105 8.86 -3.66 -18.50
N ALA A 106 9.59 -2.74 -17.86
CA ALA A 106 10.14 -1.55 -18.53
C ALA A 106 11.08 -1.93 -19.67
N GLY A 107 11.97 -2.90 -19.45
CA GLY A 107 12.86 -3.43 -20.48
C GLY A 107 12.10 -4.06 -21.64
N TRP A 108 11.14 -4.93 -21.35
CA TRP A 108 10.26 -5.55 -22.35
C TRP A 108 9.49 -4.50 -23.17
N ALA A 109 8.87 -3.51 -22.50
CA ALA A 109 8.08 -2.47 -23.13
C ALA A 109 8.95 -1.56 -24.02
N LEU A 110 10.14 -1.17 -23.55
CA LEU A 110 11.12 -0.40 -24.33
C LEU A 110 11.54 -1.14 -25.60
N GLY A 111 11.71 -2.47 -25.52
CA GLY A 111 12.05 -3.31 -26.67
C GLY A 111 10.90 -3.48 -27.65
N LYS A 112 9.69 -3.77 -27.14
CA LYS A 112 8.50 -4.11 -27.94
C LYS A 112 7.86 -2.92 -28.64
N PHE A 113 7.76 -1.77 -27.98
CA PHE A 113 7.01 -0.61 -28.46
C PHE A 113 7.93 0.48 -29.00
N GLY A 114 8.83 0.07 -29.89
CA GLY A 114 9.83 0.91 -30.54
C GLY A 114 9.26 2.09 -31.33
N ASP A 115 8.05 1.94 -31.85
CA ASP A 115 7.27 2.98 -32.55
C ASP A 115 6.71 4.05 -31.60
N LYS A 116 6.54 3.71 -30.32
CA LYS A 116 6.07 4.66 -29.29
C LYS A 116 7.25 5.42 -28.70
N HIS A 117 6.96 6.60 -28.16
CA HIS A 117 7.97 7.36 -27.42
C HIS A 117 8.42 6.60 -26.17
N TRP A 118 9.73 6.61 -25.83
CA TRP A 118 10.28 5.82 -24.71
C TRP A 118 9.63 6.18 -23.37
N ALA A 119 9.22 7.43 -23.21
CA ALA A 119 8.56 7.91 -22.01
C ALA A 119 7.18 7.31 -21.82
N THR A 120 6.46 7.04 -22.91
CA THR A 120 5.17 6.36 -22.85
C THR A 120 5.36 4.94 -22.31
N THR A 121 6.41 4.23 -22.73
CA THR A 121 6.72 2.89 -22.21
C THR A 121 7.16 2.90 -20.74
N LEU A 122 7.91 3.92 -20.31
CA LEU A 122 8.25 4.07 -18.90
C LEU A 122 7.04 4.48 -18.06
N ALA A 123 6.13 5.29 -18.59
CA ALA A 123 4.89 5.67 -17.91
C ALA A 123 4.01 4.44 -17.64
N TRP A 124 3.94 3.47 -18.56
CA TRP A 124 3.29 2.17 -18.29
C TRP A 124 3.94 1.41 -17.14
N SER A 125 5.27 1.48 -17.06
CA SER A 125 6.02 0.87 -15.96
C SER A 125 5.80 1.62 -14.64
N ALA A 126 5.62 2.94 -14.69
CA ALA A 126 5.27 3.76 -13.54
C ALA A 126 3.87 3.42 -13.00
N VAL A 127 2.89 3.07 -13.86
CA VAL A 127 1.58 2.54 -13.41
C VAL A 127 1.75 1.22 -12.66
N LEU A 128 2.68 0.35 -13.06
CA LEU A 128 2.97 -0.86 -12.28
C LEU A 128 3.71 -0.53 -10.98
N LEU A 129 4.60 0.46 -11.00
CA LEU A 129 5.32 0.92 -9.82
C LEU A 129 4.39 1.44 -8.71
N THR A 130 3.23 2.02 -9.04
CA THR A 130 2.24 2.43 -8.02
C THR A 130 1.58 1.25 -7.30
N THR A 131 1.80 0.00 -7.74
CA THR A 131 1.37 -1.20 -7.02
C THR A 131 2.44 -1.75 -6.06
N LEU A 132 3.62 -1.13 -6.03
CA LEU A 132 4.70 -1.48 -5.12
C LEU A 132 4.63 -0.57 -3.88
N PRO A 133 4.50 -1.11 -2.66
CA PRO A 133 4.49 -0.29 -1.47
C PRO A 133 5.88 0.32 -1.26
N LEU A 134 5.97 1.48 -0.62
CA LEU A 134 7.26 2.08 -0.31
C LEU A 134 8.04 1.19 0.67
N PRO A 135 9.38 1.16 0.59
CA PRO A 135 10.19 0.41 1.52
C PRO A 135 9.99 0.93 2.95
N TRP A 136 10.25 0.05 3.93
CA TRP A 136 10.23 0.37 5.37
C TRP A 136 8.90 0.90 5.93
N GLY A 137 7.78 0.70 5.21
CA GLY A 137 6.48 1.18 5.68
C GLY A 137 6.34 2.70 5.67
N TRP A 138 7.20 3.41 4.92
CA TRP A 138 7.10 4.86 4.76
C TRP A 138 5.74 5.31 4.22
N ASP A 139 5.09 4.46 3.44
CA ASP A 139 3.75 4.70 2.96
C ASP A 139 2.69 4.67 4.06
N VAL A 140 2.79 3.73 4.99
CA VAL A 140 1.92 3.67 6.17
C VAL A 140 2.12 4.93 7.02
N GLY A 141 3.36 5.30 7.32
CA GLY A 141 3.66 6.53 8.05
C GLY A 141 3.15 7.79 7.34
N PHE A 142 3.32 7.87 6.02
CA PHE A 142 2.83 9.00 5.24
C PHE A 142 1.30 9.09 5.20
N MET A 143 0.60 7.96 5.08
CA MET A 143 -0.86 7.95 5.16
C MET A 143 -1.36 8.34 6.55
N HIS A 144 -0.76 7.83 7.64
CA HIS A 144 -1.11 8.24 8.99
C HIS A 144 -0.88 9.75 9.19
N TRP A 145 0.21 10.29 8.65
CA TRP A 145 0.46 11.74 8.70
C TRP A 145 -0.64 12.53 7.96
N LEU A 146 -1.06 12.09 6.77
CA LEU A 146 -2.15 12.72 6.02
C LEU A 146 -3.50 12.62 6.78
N GLN A 147 -3.77 11.48 7.41
CA GLN A 147 -4.97 11.26 8.24
C GLN A 147 -4.95 12.14 9.50
N GLY A 148 -3.82 12.25 10.19
CA GLY A 148 -3.65 13.13 11.35
C GLY A 148 -3.82 14.61 10.98
N LEU A 149 -3.30 15.03 9.84
CA LEU A 149 -3.53 16.38 9.31
C LEU A 149 -5.02 16.60 8.99
N ALA A 150 -5.70 15.61 8.41
CA ALA A 150 -7.14 15.69 8.13
C ALA A 150 -7.96 15.77 9.42
N ALA A 151 -7.63 14.96 10.44
CA ALA A 151 -8.23 15.00 11.76
C ALA A 151 -8.12 16.40 12.37
N TRP A 152 -6.91 16.97 12.35
CA TRP A 152 -6.65 18.32 12.85
C TRP A 152 -7.48 19.38 12.11
N CYS A 153 -7.51 19.35 10.76
CA CYS A 153 -8.35 20.26 9.98
C CYS A 153 -9.83 20.12 10.32
N THR A 154 -10.31 18.88 10.50
CA THR A 154 -11.69 18.58 10.88
C THR A 154 -12.04 19.14 12.26
N THR A 155 -11.20 18.93 13.27
CA THR A 155 -11.38 19.49 14.61
C THR A 155 -11.43 21.02 14.57
N ARG A 156 -10.53 21.68 13.83
CA ARG A 156 -10.58 23.14 13.65
C ARG A 156 -11.85 23.64 12.96
N ALA A 157 -12.37 22.88 12.00
CA ALA A 157 -13.62 23.21 11.34
C ALA A 157 -14.83 23.03 12.27
N LEU A 158 -14.83 22.00 13.12
CA LEU A 158 -15.86 21.78 14.15
C LEU A 158 -15.82 22.88 15.23
N ASP A 159 -14.62 23.26 15.68
CA ASP A 159 -14.43 24.39 16.59
C ASP A 159 -14.99 25.69 16.00
N ALA A 160 -14.74 25.94 14.70
CA ALA A 160 -15.28 27.11 14.00
C ALA A 160 -16.81 27.12 13.92
N LEU A 161 -17.44 25.93 13.94
CA LEU A 161 -18.89 25.75 14.02
C LEU A 161 -19.42 25.67 15.46
N SER A 162 -18.54 25.86 16.46
CA SER A 162 -18.87 25.74 17.89
C SER A 162 -19.42 24.37 18.29
N ILE A 163 -18.99 23.30 17.60
CA ILE A 163 -19.31 21.92 17.95
C ILE A 163 -18.20 21.40 18.86
N PRO A 164 -18.47 21.13 20.15
CA PRO A 164 -17.45 20.63 21.07
C PRO A 164 -16.95 19.26 20.61
N CYS A 165 -15.66 19.17 20.35
CA CYS A 165 -15.00 17.92 20.03
C CYS A 165 -13.66 17.81 20.77
N LEU A 166 -13.29 16.58 21.11
CA LEU A 166 -11.99 16.26 21.68
C LEU A 166 -11.23 15.42 20.66
N GLN A 167 -10.05 15.89 20.27
CA GLN A 167 -9.14 15.12 19.44
C GLN A 167 -8.05 14.51 20.33
N ASN A 168 -7.90 13.19 20.28
CA ASN A 168 -6.79 12.49 20.91
C ASN A 168 -6.09 11.59 19.88
N GLY A 169 -5.00 12.10 19.30
CA GLY A 169 -4.34 11.45 18.17
C GLY A 169 -5.29 11.28 16.97
N GLY A 170 -5.49 10.03 16.56
CA GLY A 170 -6.43 9.63 15.51
C GLY A 170 -7.89 9.49 15.97
N LEU A 171 -8.19 9.63 17.25
CA LEU A 171 -9.55 9.57 17.78
C LEU A 171 -10.17 10.96 17.82
N ILE A 172 -11.40 11.09 17.32
CA ILE A 172 -12.21 12.30 17.46
C ILE A 172 -13.49 11.92 18.20
N GLU A 173 -13.67 12.50 19.38
CA GLU A 173 -14.85 12.31 20.20
C GLU A 173 -15.72 13.57 20.14
N THR A 174 -17.00 13.39 19.82
CA THR A 174 -18.06 14.38 20.02
C THR A 174 -18.98 13.89 21.12
N ARG A 175 -19.99 14.68 21.47
CA ARG A 175 -21.00 14.29 22.48
C ARG A 175 -21.76 13.02 22.09
N SER A 176 -21.90 12.78 20.79
CA SER A 176 -22.80 11.76 20.24
C SER A 176 -22.05 10.60 19.58
N LEU A 177 -20.78 10.78 19.23
CA LEU A 177 -20.05 9.80 18.43
C LEU A 177 -18.54 9.85 18.72
N THR A 178 -17.95 8.67 18.80
CA THR A 178 -16.51 8.48 18.81
C THR A 178 -16.08 7.91 17.47
N VAL A 179 -15.16 8.59 16.80
CA VAL A 179 -14.71 8.25 15.45
C VAL A 179 -13.21 8.03 15.45
N ILE A 180 -12.79 6.87 14.94
CA ILE A 180 -11.39 6.58 14.65
C ILE A 180 -11.13 7.02 13.21
N THR A 181 -10.17 7.94 13.02
CA THR A 181 -9.85 8.49 11.71
C THR A 181 -9.46 7.43 10.69
N ASP A 182 -8.71 6.40 11.08
CA ASP A 182 -8.30 5.34 10.15
C ASP A 182 -9.49 4.52 9.61
N GLU A 183 -10.58 4.37 10.38
CA GLU A 183 -11.76 3.64 9.91
C GLU A 183 -12.54 4.43 8.83
N ILE A 184 -12.65 5.75 9.04
CA ILE A 184 -13.33 6.66 8.14
C ILE A 184 -12.48 6.96 6.90
N CYS A 185 -11.19 7.24 7.08
CA CYS A 185 -10.28 7.59 5.99
C CYS A 185 -9.71 6.37 5.26
N GLY A 186 -9.73 5.18 5.86
CA GLY A 186 -9.25 3.95 5.23
C GLY A 186 -10.17 3.46 4.11
N GLY A 187 -9.69 2.50 3.31
CA GLY A 187 -10.53 1.75 2.36
C GLY A 187 -10.14 1.76 0.89
N VAL A 188 -11.18 1.74 0.04
CA VAL A 188 -11.09 1.75 -1.44
C VAL A 188 -10.34 2.95 -1.97
N ASP A 189 -10.39 4.04 -1.20
CA ASP A 189 -9.88 5.35 -1.55
C ASP A 189 -8.46 5.51 -1.01
N SER A 190 -7.62 4.53 -1.31
CA SER A 190 -6.23 4.55 -0.90
C SER A 190 -5.42 5.54 -1.73
N LEU A 191 -4.41 6.15 -1.10
CA LEU A 191 -3.44 7.02 -1.76
C LEU A 191 -2.88 6.38 -3.05
N TYR A 192 -2.60 5.08 -3.01
CA TYR A 192 -2.07 4.32 -4.16
C TYR A 192 -3.08 4.10 -5.27
N ALA A 193 -4.36 3.91 -4.96
CA ALA A 193 -5.41 3.85 -5.97
C ALA A 193 -5.48 5.19 -6.72
N PHE A 194 -5.42 6.32 -6.00
CA PHE A 194 -5.39 7.65 -6.61
C PHE A 194 -4.11 7.90 -7.42
N PHE A 195 -2.93 7.50 -6.95
CA PHE A 195 -1.70 7.57 -7.75
C PHE A 195 -1.80 6.74 -9.03
N SER A 196 -2.34 5.53 -8.95
CA SER A 196 -2.53 4.65 -10.11
C SER A 196 -3.48 5.26 -11.13
N LEU A 197 -4.65 5.73 -10.68
CA LEU A 197 -5.65 6.38 -11.53
C LEU A 197 -5.14 7.70 -12.13
N ALA A 198 -4.44 8.52 -11.33
CA ALA A 198 -3.82 9.74 -11.81
C ALA A 198 -2.77 9.45 -12.89
N THR A 199 -1.91 8.45 -12.68
CA THR A 199 -0.89 8.06 -13.66
C THR A 199 -1.52 7.56 -14.96
N LEU A 200 -2.57 6.73 -14.85
CA LEU A 200 -3.31 6.23 -16.01
C LEU A 200 -4.03 7.38 -16.76
N MET A 201 -4.64 8.31 -16.03
CA MET A 201 -5.27 9.50 -16.61
C MET A 201 -4.26 10.37 -17.35
N LEU A 202 -3.10 10.65 -16.75
CA LEU A 202 -2.02 11.43 -17.36
C LEU A 202 -1.46 10.76 -18.62
N LEU A 203 -1.38 9.44 -18.62
CA LEU A 203 -1.00 8.63 -19.78
C LEU A 203 -2.02 8.75 -20.92
N CYS A 204 -3.32 8.61 -20.61
CA CYS A 204 -4.40 8.76 -21.59
C CYS A 204 -4.49 10.18 -22.16
N GLN A 205 -4.15 11.18 -21.35
CA GLN A 205 -4.10 12.58 -21.79
C GLN A 205 -2.81 12.97 -22.51
N HIS A 206 -1.87 12.02 -22.70
CA HIS A 206 -0.57 12.23 -23.31
C HIS A 206 0.17 13.45 -22.73
N ARG A 207 0.20 13.60 -21.40
CA ARG A 207 0.86 14.73 -20.75
C ARG A 207 2.39 14.64 -20.79
N SER A 208 3.06 15.79 -20.79
CA SER A 208 4.52 15.86 -20.60
C SER A 208 4.90 15.34 -19.21
N LEU A 209 6.16 14.91 -19.03
CA LEU A 209 6.58 14.36 -17.75
C LEU A 209 6.59 15.43 -16.66
N LEU A 210 6.96 16.67 -16.98
CA LEU A 210 6.93 17.76 -15.99
C LEU A 210 5.50 17.98 -15.46
N VAL A 211 4.51 18.07 -16.35
CA VAL A 211 3.10 18.17 -15.97
C VAL A 211 2.68 16.95 -15.17
N ALA A 212 3.06 15.74 -15.60
CA ALA A 212 2.73 14.51 -14.89
C ALA A 212 3.29 14.50 -13.46
N LEU A 213 4.57 14.84 -13.27
CA LEU A 213 5.22 14.89 -11.95
C LEU A 213 4.56 15.93 -11.03
N LYS A 214 4.21 17.11 -11.56
CA LYS A 214 3.51 18.14 -10.77
C LYS A 214 2.11 17.71 -10.37
N VAL A 215 1.37 17.04 -11.27
CA VAL A 215 0.04 16.51 -10.94
C VAL A 215 0.14 15.39 -9.92
N LEU A 216 1.08 14.44 -10.08
CA LEU A 216 1.30 13.36 -9.11
C LEU A 216 1.72 13.92 -7.74
N PHE A 217 2.54 14.97 -7.71
CA PHE A 217 2.89 15.66 -6.46
C PHE A 217 1.68 16.30 -5.76
N LEU A 218 0.65 16.70 -6.49
CA LEU A 218 -0.60 17.21 -5.92
C LEU A 218 -1.57 16.12 -5.47
N VAL A 219 -1.39 14.85 -5.85
CA VAL A 219 -2.29 13.76 -5.44
C VAL A 219 -2.42 13.66 -3.90
N PRO A 220 -1.33 13.66 -3.10
CA PRO A 220 -1.45 13.68 -1.64
C PRO A 220 -2.25 14.85 -1.08
N VAL A 221 -2.16 16.03 -1.71
CA VAL A 221 -2.92 17.21 -1.30
C VAL A 221 -4.41 16.97 -1.50
N TRP A 222 -4.81 16.43 -2.65
CA TRP A 222 -6.21 16.11 -2.93
C TRP A 222 -6.74 14.96 -2.06
N VAL A 223 -5.89 13.97 -1.75
CA VAL A 223 -6.23 12.88 -0.83
C VAL A 223 -6.44 13.41 0.60
N HIS A 224 -5.63 14.36 1.06
CA HIS A 224 -5.86 15.03 2.33
C HIS A 224 -7.23 15.74 2.36
N PHE A 225 -7.57 16.51 1.31
CA PHE A 225 -8.91 17.13 1.21
C PHE A 225 -10.03 16.09 1.22
N HIS A 226 -9.84 14.95 0.55
CA HIS A 226 -10.79 13.84 0.59
C HIS A 226 -11.00 13.29 2.01
N TYR A 227 -9.93 13.05 2.77
CA TYR A 227 -10.01 12.61 4.16
C TYR A 227 -10.72 13.64 5.04
N PHE A 228 -10.36 14.92 4.91
CA PHE A 228 -10.99 16.01 5.63
C PHE A 228 -12.50 16.08 5.33
N LEU A 229 -12.89 16.11 4.06
CA LEU A 229 -14.30 16.20 3.65
C LEU A 229 -15.11 15.03 4.18
N ARG A 230 -14.54 13.82 4.15
CA ARG A 230 -15.19 12.60 4.61
C ARG A 230 -15.39 12.61 6.13
N LEU A 231 -14.34 12.85 6.91
CA LEU A 231 -14.41 12.96 8.37
C LEU A 231 -15.39 14.04 8.81
N PHE A 232 -15.24 15.23 8.23
CA PHE A 232 -16.08 16.37 8.55
C PHE A 232 -17.56 16.08 8.23
N SER A 233 -17.85 15.47 7.08
CA SER A 233 -19.23 15.11 6.71
C SER A 233 -19.84 14.09 7.68
N VAL A 234 -19.09 13.06 8.09
CA VAL A 234 -19.58 12.07 9.06
C VAL A 234 -19.95 12.75 10.39
N LEU A 235 -19.07 13.61 10.91
CA LEU A 235 -19.26 14.27 12.21
C LEU A 235 -20.39 15.32 12.15
N ILE A 236 -20.46 16.12 11.09
CA ILE A 236 -21.51 17.13 10.91
C ILE A 236 -22.88 16.49 10.75
N VAL A 237 -22.97 15.42 9.94
CA VAL A 237 -24.27 14.79 9.71
C VAL A 237 -24.76 14.07 10.96
N GLN A 238 -23.86 13.45 11.72
CA GLN A 238 -24.20 12.88 13.01
C GLN A 238 -24.65 13.95 14.02
N GLU A 239 -23.94 15.06 14.15
CA GLU A 239 -24.26 16.07 15.18
C GLU A 239 -25.61 16.75 14.91
N TYR A 240 -25.89 17.15 13.68
CA TYR A 240 -27.12 17.89 13.35
C TYR A 240 -28.32 17.00 13.01
N TRP A 241 -28.12 15.84 12.38
CA TRP A 241 -29.21 14.97 11.94
C TRP A 241 -29.27 13.63 12.69
N GLN A 242 -28.32 13.33 13.58
CA GLN A 242 -28.25 12.05 14.31
C GLN A 242 -28.23 10.84 13.36
N MET A 243 -27.73 11.02 12.15
CA MET A 243 -27.60 9.98 11.13
C MET A 243 -26.17 9.45 11.11
N ASN A 244 -26.03 8.14 11.32
CA ASN A 244 -24.73 7.50 11.35
C ASN A 244 -24.20 7.22 9.92
N LEU A 245 -23.40 8.16 9.39
CA LEU A 245 -22.72 8.01 8.09
C LEU A 245 -21.42 7.20 8.16
N SER A 246 -21.01 6.68 9.33
CA SER A 246 -19.75 5.94 9.46
C SER A 246 -19.83 4.50 8.93
N THR A 247 -21.04 3.98 8.67
CA THR A 247 -21.26 2.59 8.26
C THR A 247 -22.27 2.47 7.11
N GLY A 248 -22.34 1.26 6.52
CA GLY A 248 -23.38 0.91 5.55
C GLY A 248 -23.25 1.56 4.18
N ARG A 249 -24.40 1.73 3.51
CA ARG A 249 -24.49 2.25 2.12
C ARG A 249 -24.19 3.74 2.03
N ASP A 250 -24.61 4.51 3.03
CA ASP A 250 -24.42 5.96 3.05
C ASP A 250 -22.94 6.33 3.14
N PHE A 251 -22.18 5.57 3.95
CA PHE A 251 -20.73 5.69 4.00
C PHE A 251 -20.08 5.39 2.65
N LEU A 252 -20.55 4.35 1.93
CA LEU A 252 -20.05 4.01 0.60
C LEU A 252 -20.35 5.12 -0.42
N LEU A 253 -21.54 5.72 -0.37
CA LEU A 253 -21.89 6.84 -1.25
C LEU A 253 -21.02 8.07 -0.97
N LEU A 254 -20.77 8.38 0.31
CA LEU A 254 -19.86 9.46 0.71
C LEU A 254 -18.42 9.18 0.23
N ALA A 255 -17.96 7.94 0.36
CA ALA A 255 -16.66 7.50 -0.13
C ALA A 255 -16.53 7.72 -1.65
N ILE A 256 -17.49 7.23 -2.44
CA ILE A 256 -17.51 7.40 -3.89
C ILE A 256 -17.54 8.88 -4.27
N ALA A 257 -18.41 9.68 -3.64
CA ALA A 257 -18.54 11.10 -3.94
C ALA A 257 -17.23 11.87 -3.69
N THR A 258 -16.61 11.64 -2.53
CA THR A 258 -15.32 12.27 -2.18
C THR A 258 -14.16 11.75 -3.04
N SER A 259 -14.22 10.52 -3.55
CA SER A 259 -13.22 9.98 -4.49
C SER A 259 -13.35 10.56 -5.90
N LEU A 260 -14.58 10.73 -6.38
CA LEU A 260 -14.85 11.43 -7.64
C LEU A 260 -14.36 12.88 -7.56
N PHE A 261 -14.47 13.52 -6.40
CA PHE A 261 -13.87 14.83 -6.16
C PHE A 261 -12.34 14.81 -6.36
N VAL A 262 -11.61 13.84 -5.79
CA VAL A 262 -10.14 13.73 -6.00
C VAL A 262 -9.80 13.57 -7.48
N LEU A 263 -10.53 12.70 -8.19
CA LEU A 263 -10.29 12.47 -9.62
C LEU A 263 -10.57 13.73 -10.45
N LEU A 264 -11.66 14.45 -10.15
CA LEU A 264 -11.98 15.72 -10.78
C LEU A 264 -10.90 16.77 -10.50
N MET A 265 -10.46 16.93 -9.26
CA MET A 265 -9.42 17.90 -8.91
C MET A 265 -8.07 17.55 -9.53
N THR A 266 -7.75 16.26 -9.64
CA THR A 266 -6.55 15.79 -10.35
C THR A 266 -6.65 16.10 -11.86
N TRP A 267 -7.81 15.87 -12.47
CA TRP A 267 -8.08 16.24 -13.87
C TRP A 267 -7.92 17.75 -14.09
N LEU A 268 -8.53 18.57 -13.23
CA LEU A 268 -8.45 20.03 -13.31
C LEU A 268 -7.01 20.51 -13.11
N SER A 269 -6.27 19.92 -12.16
CA SER A 269 -4.84 20.19 -11.95
C SER A 269 -4.01 19.90 -13.19
N SER A 270 -4.30 18.79 -13.88
CA SER A 270 -3.65 18.47 -15.15
C SER A 270 -3.95 19.51 -16.22
N GLY A 271 -5.21 19.94 -16.34
CA GLY A 271 -5.62 21.01 -17.25
C GLY A 271 -4.94 22.36 -16.93
N PHE A 272 -4.85 22.72 -15.66
CA PHE A 272 -4.17 23.92 -15.18
C PHE A 272 -2.68 23.90 -15.54
N PHE A 273 -1.95 22.85 -15.17
CA PHE A 273 -0.53 22.75 -15.48
C PHE A 273 -0.27 22.63 -16.98
N LYS A 274 -1.15 21.97 -17.75
CA LYS A 274 -1.04 21.94 -19.21
C LYS A 274 -1.09 23.35 -19.81
N LYS A 275 -1.97 24.21 -19.32
CA LYS A 275 -2.06 25.62 -19.75
C LYS A 275 -0.87 26.44 -19.27
N LEU A 276 -0.43 26.22 -18.03
CA LEU A 276 0.71 26.94 -17.45
C LEU A 276 2.03 26.63 -18.18
N PHE A 277 2.19 25.39 -18.65
CA PHE A 277 3.34 24.92 -19.42
C PHE A 277 3.01 24.74 -20.91
N GLU A 278 2.01 25.48 -21.41
CA GLU A 278 1.71 25.49 -22.84
C GLU A 278 2.94 26.06 -23.58
N PRO A 279 3.38 25.41 -24.67
CA PRO A 279 4.59 25.85 -25.35
C PRO A 279 4.39 27.25 -25.91
N ILE A 280 5.42 28.09 -25.76
CA ILE A 280 5.39 29.47 -26.22
C ILE A 280 5.63 29.44 -27.73
N PRO A 281 4.71 29.99 -28.55
CA PRO A 281 4.94 30.11 -29.99
C PRO A 281 6.12 31.05 -30.22
N VAL A 282 7.01 30.68 -31.15
CA VAL A 282 8.15 31.51 -31.52
C VAL A 282 7.61 32.68 -32.36
N ALA A 283 7.42 33.84 -31.74
CA ALA A 283 6.98 35.05 -32.44
C ALA A 283 8.13 35.74 -33.18
N ASP A 284 9.33 35.71 -32.61
CA ASP A 284 10.55 36.33 -33.16
C ASP A 284 11.71 35.34 -33.19
N ALA A 285 12.43 35.27 -34.31
CA ALA A 285 13.55 34.35 -34.53
C ALA A 285 14.69 34.53 -33.49
N GLU A 286 14.90 35.76 -33.01
CA GLU A 286 15.94 36.09 -32.04
C GLU A 286 15.75 35.40 -30.68
N PHE A 287 14.51 35.23 -30.24
CA PHE A 287 14.18 34.53 -28.99
C PHE A 287 13.94 33.02 -29.18
N GLY A 288 13.99 32.54 -30.43
CA GLY A 288 13.77 31.14 -30.80
C GLY A 288 14.56 30.13 -29.97
N PRO A 289 15.88 30.33 -29.72
CA PRO A 289 16.65 29.39 -28.90
C PRO A 289 16.19 29.33 -27.45
N VAL A 290 15.80 30.46 -26.86
CA VAL A 290 15.35 30.55 -25.47
C VAL A 290 13.98 29.89 -25.32
N PHE A 291 13.04 30.20 -26.21
CA PHE A 291 11.72 29.57 -26.22
C PHE A 291 11.80 28.07 -26.54
N SER A 292 12.66 27.66 -27.46
CA SER A 292 12.89 26.23 -27.74
C SER A 292 13.47 25.50 -26.54
N LEU A 293 14.40 26.12 -25.79
CA LEU A 293 14.93 25.52 -24.55
C LEU A 293 13.83 25.39 -23.49
N PHE A 294 13.00 26.42 -23.31
CA PHE A 294 11.88 26.40 -22.37
C PHE A 294 10.83 25.35 -22.76
N ASN A 295 10.44 25.29 -24.04
CA ASN A 295 9.50 24.31 -24.57
C ASN A 295 10.06 22.89 -24.43
N LYS A 296 11.35 22.66 -24.75
CA LYS A 296 12.01 21.36 -24.57
C LYS A 296 12.04 20.93 -23.11
N ALA A 297 12.24 21.86 -22.17
CA ALA A 297 12.21 21.58 -20.74
C ALA A 297 10.77 21.28 -20.25
N GLY A 298 9.78 22.10 -20.64
CA GLY A 298 8.39 21.98 -20.19
C GLY A 298 7.64 20.79 -20.81
N LEU A 299 7.95 20.47 -22.07
CA LEU A 299 7.38 19.35 -22.80
C LEU A 299 8.17 18.06 -22.61
N TRP A 300 9.34 18.10 -21.95
CA TRP A 300 10.17 16.91 -21.82
C TRP A 300 9.34 15.73 -21.32
N PRO A 301 9.39 14.58 -22.00
CA PRO A 301 10.28 14.26 -23.11
C PRO A 301 9.62 14.26 -24.49
N GLN A 302 8.46 14.91 -24.65
CA GLN A 302 7.83 15.12 -25.96
C GLN A 302 8.61 16.15 -26.79
N PRO A 303 8.61 16.02 -28.13
CA PRO A 303 9.22 17.01 -29.01
C PRO A 303 8.44 18.34 -28.94
N ASP A 304 9.14 19.45 -29.23
CA ASP A 304 8.53 20.77 -29.32
C ASP A 304 7.60 20.82 -30.54
N PRO A 305 6.29 21.10 -30.38
CA PRO A 305 5.35 21.12 -31.50
C PRO A 305 5.68 22.20 -32.54
N PHE A 306 6.43 23.23 -32.15
CA PHE A 306 6.84 24.29 -33.06
C PHE A 306 8.13 23.96 -33.82
N GLU A 307 8.84 22.88 -33.49
CA GLU A 307 10.06 22.46 -34.20
C GLU A 307 9.77 21.98 -35.63
N GLU A 308 8.53 21.57 -35.92
CA GLU A 308 8.07 21.16 -37.25
C GLU A 308 7.38 22.27 -38.04
N VAL A 309 7.09 23.42 -37.43
CA VAL A 309 6.44 24.55 -38.14
C VAL A 309 7.46 25.18 -39.08
N GLU A 310 7.10 25.27 -40.36
CA GLU A 310 7.97 25.89 -41.36
C GLU A 310 8.01 27.40 -41.10
N PRO A 311 9.19 28.01 -40.89
CA PRO A 311 9.30 29.43 -40.64
C PRO A 311 9.00 30.25 -41.90
N ASP A 312 8.44 31.45 -41.71
CA ASP A 312 8.09 32.36 -42.81
C ASP A 312 9.31 33.04 -43.44
N ASP A 313 10.38 33.26 -42.66
CA ASP A 313 11.62 33.85 -43.16
C ASP A 313 12.34 32.90 -44.13
N PRO A 314 12.73 33.37 -45.33
CA PRO A 314 13.32 32.51 -46.37
C PRO A 314 14.67 31.90 -45.99
N ASP A 315 15.49 32.57 -45.18
CA ASP A 315 16.77 32.03 -44.73
C ASP A 315 16.57 30.95 -43.66
N ASP A 316 15.65 31.16 -42.73
CA ASP A 316 15.27 30.16 -41.74
C ASP A 316 14.58 28.95 -42.37
N LYS A 317 13.74 29.15 -43.39
CA LYS A 317 13.08 28.08 -44.15
C LYS A 317 14.09 27.17 -44.84
N ARG A 318 15.16 27.75 -45.42
CA ARG A 318 16.26 26.98 -46.02
C ARG A 318 16.95 26.11 -44.97
N ASN A 319 17.24 26.66 -43.80
CA ASN A 319 17.87 25.94 -42.69
C ASN A 319 16.96 24.82 -42.15
N TYR A 320 15.66 25.10 -41.98
CA TYR A 320 14.65 24.13 -41.57
C TYR A 320 14.55 22.95 -42.54
N LEU A 321 14.39 23.21 -43.84
CA LEU A 321 14.29 22.16 -44.87
C LEU A 321 15.56 21.29 -44.94
N LYS A 322 16.74 21.90 -44.74
CA LYS A 322 18.01 21.16 -44.66
C LYS A 322 18.01 20.21 -43.45
N ARG A 323 17.67 20.71 -42.25
CA ARG A 323 17.59 19.89 -41.03
C ARG A 323 16.55 18.77 -41.15
N LYS A 324 15.39 19.06 -41.74
CA LYS A 324 14.33 18.09 -41.98
C LYS A 324 14.78 16.97 -42.91
N LYS A 325 15.41 17.30 -44.05
CA LYS A 325 16.00 16.30 -44.97
C LYS A 325 17.07 15.46 -44.29
N GLU A 326 17.94 16.07 -43.48
CA GLU A 326 18.95 15.35 -42.71
C GLU A 326 18.33 14.40 -41.68
N LEU A 327 17.25 14.82 -40.99
CA LEU A 327 16.49 13.99 -40.06
C LEU A 327 15.79 12.83 -40.77
N GLU A 328 15.12 13.09 -41.89
CA GLU A 328 14.45 12.07 -42.71
C GLU A 328 15.47 11.06 -43.27
N ALA A 329 16.63 11.53 -43.76
CA ALA A 329 17.71 10.67 -44.21
C ALA A 329 18.30 9.83 -43.07
N LYS A 330 18.52 10.43 -41.90
CA LYS A 330 18.96 9.71 -40.69
C LYS A 330 17.93 8.66 -40.28
N GLN A 331 16.64 8.99 -40.31
CA GLN A 331 15.54 8.07 -39.98
C GLN A 331 15.42 6.91 -40.98
N ALA A 332 15.57 7.19 -42.28
CA ALA A 332 15.59 6.17 -43.33
C ALA A 332 16.80 5.25 -43.23
N ALA A 333 17.93 5.76 -42.73
CA ALA A 333 19.16 5.01 -42.51
C ALA A 333 19.19 4.20 -41.19
N ILE A 334 18.20 4.36 -40.30
CA ILE A 334 18.18 3.61 -39.04
C ILE A 334 18.00 2.11 -39.37
N PRO A 335 18.96 1.24 -38.97
CA PRO A 335 18.86 -0.18 -39.22
C PRO A 335 17.62 -0.78 -38.56
N ARG A 336 17.13 -1.89 -39.12
CA ARG A 336 15.94 -2.58 -38.64
C ARG A 336 16.10 -3.07 -37.21
N PHE A 337 14.98 -3.35 -36.55
CA PHE A 337 14.97 -3.97 -35.23
C PHE A 337 15.54 -5.39 -35.33
N GLU A 338 16.85 -5.48 -35.17
CA GLU A 338 17.59 -6.71 -35.17
C GLU A 338 18.38 -6.73 -33.85
N TRP A 339 17.71 -7.08 -32.75
CA TRP A 339 18.43 -7.39 -31.50
C TRP A 339 19.27 -8.66 -31.67
N GLU A 340 18.90 -9.53 -32.62
CA GLU A 340 19.63 -10.74 -32.98
C GLU A 340 20.93 -10.52 -33.76
N THR A 341 21.19 -9.33 -34.33
CA THR A 341 22.49 -9.07 -35.01
C THR A 341 23.66 -8.95 -34.06
N ASN A 342 23.41 -8.60 -32.80
CA ASN A 342 24.46 -8.54 -31.80
C ASN A 342 24.41 -9.81 -30.96
N ALA A 343 25.35 -10.73 -31.20
CA ALA A 343 25.49 -11.98 -30.46
C ALA A 343 25.52 -11.77 -28.94
N LEU A 344 26.12 -10.67 -28.47
CA LEU A 344 26.16 -10.34 -27.05
C LEU A 344 24.76 -10.01 -26.49
N ASN A 345 23.94 -9.25 -27.21
CA ASN A 345 22.57 -8.94 -26.77
C ASN A 345 21.72 -10.22 -26.69
N VAL A 346 21.85 -11.10 -27.68
CA VAL A 346 21.14 -12.39 -27.71
C VAL A 346 21.55 -13.24 -26.53
N TRP A 347 22.85 -13.33 -26.29
CA TRP A 347 23.41 -14.09 -25.19
C TRP A 347 22.93 -13.55 -23.84
N LEU A 348 23.02 -12.23 -23.61
CA LEU A 348 22.56 -11.59 -22.37
C LEU A 348 21.08 -11.84 -22.08
N VAL A 349 20.21 -11.66 -23.07
CA VAL A 349 18.76 -11.88 -22.92
C VAL A 349 18.44 -13.34 -22.62
N ARG A 350 19.09 -14.29 -23.31
CA ARG A 350 18.88 -15.72 -23.07
C ARG A 350 19.39 -16.14 -21.69
N VAL A 351 20.58 -15.69 -21.30
CA VAL A 351 21.14 -15.96 -19.97
C VAL A 351 20.25 -15.39 -18.88
N ALA A 352 19.76 -14.16 -19.03
CA ALA A 352 18.81 -13.56 -18.09
C ALA A 352 17.51 -14.39 -17.97
N ALA A 353 16.92 -14.83 -19.09
CA ALA A 353 15.71 -15.65 -19.07
C ALA A 353 15.94 -17.02 -18.40
N VAL A 354 17.05 -17.69 -18.71
CA VAL A 354 17.43 -18.98 -18.10
C VAL A 354 17.69 -18.80 -16.60
N MET A 355 18.41 -17.76 -16.20
CA MET A 355 18.69 -17.45 -14.80
C MET A 355 17.39 -17.28 -14.01
N VAL A 356 16.45 -16.46 -14.52
CA VAL A 356 15.15 -16.24 -13.88
C VAL A 356 14.36 -17.54 -13.78
N ALA A 357 14.33 -18.35 -14.84
CA ALA A 357 13.64 -19.65 -14.84
C ALA A 357 14.24 -20.66 -13.83
N VAL A 358 15.58 -20.73 -13.72
CA VAL A 358 16.26 -21.60 -12.75
C VAL A 358 16.01 -21.12 -11.32
N CYS A 359 16.05 -19.81 -11.08
CA CYS A 359 15.80 -19.23 -9.76
C CYS A 359 14.36 -19.47 -9.27
N ALA A 360 13.40 -19.62 -10.18
CA ALA A 360 12.00 -19.89 -9.84
C ALA A 360 11.79 -21.21 -9.09
N VAL A 361 12.70 -22.18 -9.20
CA VAL A 361 12.59 -23.49 -8.51
C VAL A 361 12.47 -23.33 -7.00
N VAL A 362 13.19 -22.38 -6.40
CA VAL A 362 13.18 -22.14 -4.95
C VAL A 362 11.80 -21.68 -4.44
N PRO A 363 11.22 -20.58 -4.95
CA PRO A 363 9.91 -20.14 -4.49
C PRO A 363 8.78 -21.08 -4.93
N ILE A 364 8.90 -21.82 -6.04
CA ILE A 364 7.94 -22.89 -6.39
C ILE A 364 7.95 -23.97 -5.30
N ARG A 365 9.13 -24.45 -4.88
CA ARG A 365 9.25 -25.44 -3.83
C ARG A 365 8.70 -24.92 -2.50
N SER A 366 8.98 -23.66 -2.16
CA SER A 366 8.43 -23.01 -0.96
C SER A 366 6.91 -23.00 -0.99
N LEU A 367 6.31 -22.53 -2.08
CA LEU A 367 4.86 -22.46 -2.23
C LEU A 367 4.21 -23.86 -2.24
N ALA A 368 4.85 -24.85 -2.88
CA ALA A 368 4.40 -26.23 -2.87
C ALA A 368 4.44 -26.85 -1.47
N SER A 369 5.45 -26.51 -0.65
CA SER A 369 5.56 -27.00 0.73
C SER A 369 4.57 -26.36 1.70
N GLN A 370 4.24 -25.08 1.52
CA GLN A 370 3.25 -24.38 2.33
C GLN A 370 1.80 -24.67 1.88
N GLY A 371 1.64 -25.10 0.62
CA GLY A 371 0.34 -25.27 -0.03
C GLY A 371 -0.26 -23.94 -0.49
N LEU A 372 -1.08 -23.96 -1.55
CA LEU A 372 -1.74 -22.74 -2.03
C LEU A 372 -2.72 -22.14 -1.00
N GLY A 373 -3.18 -22.93 -0.02
CA GLY A 373 -4.03 -22.45 1.07
C GLY A 373 -3.34 -21.47 2.03
N SER A 374 -2.01 -21.37 2.01
CA SER A 374 -1.28 -20.32 2.74
C SER A 374 -1.42 -18.94 2.08
N LEU A 375 -1.72 -18.89 0.77
CA LEU A 375 -1.99 -17.64 0.07
C LEU A 375 -3.36 -17.11 0.47
N ARG A 376 -3.40 -16.31 1.54
CA ARG A 376 -4.62 -15.64 1.98
C ARG A 376 -4.73 -14.29 1.29
N PHE A 377 -5.74 -14.15 0.45
CA PHE A 377 -6.12 -12.88 -0.16
C PHE A 377 -7.23 -12.23 0.66
N GLY A 378 -7.01 -11.00 1.11
CA GLY A 378 -7.99 -10.24 1.86
C GLY A 378 -7.76 -10.27 3.37
N VAL A 379 -8.77 -9.82 4.11
CA VAL A 379 -8.77 -9.72 5.57
C VAL A 379 -9.59 -10.90 6.12
N PRO A 380 -9.13 -11.58 7.18
CA PRO A 380 -9.91 -12.64 7.80
C PRO A 380 -11.20 -12.09 8.35
N THR A 381 -12.27 -12.86 8.19
CA THR A 381 -13.61 -12.51 8.64
C THR A 381 -14.06 -13.50 9.69
N VAL A 382 -14.66 -12.98 10.75
CA VAL A 382 -15.34 -13.80 11.75
C VAL A 382 -16.83 -13.86 11.39
N THR A 383 -17.40 -15.06 11.40
CA THR A 383 -18.81 -15.28 11.09
C THR A 383 -19.70 -14.81 12.23
N ASP A 384 -20.92 -14.34 11.93
CA ASP A 384 -21.86 -13.85 12.95
C ASP A 384 -22.11 -14.88 14.07
N ALA A 385 -22.21 -16.16 13.72
CA ALA A 385 -22.37 -17.25 14.67
C ALA A 385 -21.17 -17.41 15.63
N GLU A 386 -19.94 -17.24 15.14
CA GLU A 386 -18.74 -17.24 16.00
C GLU A 386 -18.76 -16.04 16.95
N VAL A 387 -19.20 -14.87 16.47
CA VAL A 387 -19.36 -13.69 17.32
C VAL A 387 -20.37 -13.95 18.43
N GLU A 388 -21.54 -14.48 18.10
CA GLU A 388 -22.61 -14.75 19.07
C GLU A 388 -22.17 -15.75 20.14
N GLN A 389 -21.32 -16.72 19.79
CA GLN A 389 -20.75 -17.67 20.75
C GLN A 389 -19.73 -17.02 21.69
N LEU A 390 -18.91 -16.11 21.18
CA LEU A 390 -17.86 -15.44 21.95
C LEU A 390 -18.36 -14.21 22.71
N ALA A 391 -19.36 -13.50 22.20
CA ALA A 391 -19.91 -12.26 22.71
C ALA A 391 -20.85 -12.50 23.90
N ASN A 392 -20.36 -13.19 24.93
CA ASN A 392 -21.08 -13.44 26.15
C ASN A 392 -20.50 -12.61 27.31
N LYS A 393 -21.37 -11.85 27.99
CA LYS A 393 -21.01 -11.12 29.21
C LYS A 393 -20.41 -12.03 30.28
N GLU A 394 -20.86 -13.28 30.34
CA GLU A 394 -20.44 -14.31 31.29
C GLU A 394 -19.22 -15.11 30.82
N ALA A 395 -18.65 -14.79 29.65
CA ALA A 395 -17.45 -15.45 29.15
C ALA A 395 -16.23 -15.22 30.06
N LEU A 396 -16.18 -14.08 30.76
CA LEU A 396 -15.20 -13.77 31.78
C LEU A 396 -15.86 -13.72 33.16
N PRO A 397 -15.12 -14.03 34.24
CA PRO A 397 -15.68 -14.10 35.59
C PRO A 397 -16.14 -12.71 36.07
N GLN A 398 -17.24 -12.69 36.85
CA GLN A 398 -17.79 -11.45 37.42
C GLN A 398 -16.85 -10.78 38.43
N THR A 399 -15.95 -11.55 39.05
CA THR A 399 -14.94 -11.06 39.99
C THR A 399 -13.58 -11.63 39.65
N LEU A 400 -12.53 -10.81 39.77
CA LEU A 400 -11.13 -11.25 39.62
C LEU A 400 -10.43 -11.28 40.97
N PRO A 401 -9.30 -12.02 41.08
CA PRO A 401 -8.41 -11.92 42.24
C PRO A 401 -8.08 -10.45 42.55
N GLY A 402 -7.98 -10.12 43.83
CA GLY A 402 -7.74 -8.75 44.28
C GLY A 402 -9.00 -7.88 44.41
N GLY A 403 -10.19 -8.40 44.10
CA GLY A 403 -11.45 -7.71 44.37
C GLY A 403 -11.95 -6.81 43.24
N TRP A 404 -11.48 -7.05 42.01
CA TRP A 404 -12.07 -6.42 40.83
C TRP A 404 -13.47 -6.98 40.58
N VAL A 405 -14.42 -6.10 40.29
CA VAL A 405 -15.80 -6.47 39.97
C VAL A 405 -16.12 -5.98 38.57
N GLN A 406 -16.66 -6.87 37.74
CA GLN A 406 -17.08 -6.56 36.38
C GLN A 406 -18.21 -5.52 36.41
N THR A 407 -18.05 -4.43 35.67
CA THR A 407 -18.99 -3.30 35.63
C THR A 407 -19.80 -3.27 34.34
N ASN A 408 -19.17 -3.58 33.20
CA ASN A 408 -19.81 -3.57 31.89
C ASN A 408 -19.30 -4.69 30.96
N PHE A 409 -20.05 -4.89 29.88
CA PHE A 409 -19.64 -5.70 28.74
C PHE A 409 -20.13 -5.00 27.48
N GLU A 410 -19.24 -4.87 26.49
CA GLU A 410 -19.55 -4.27 25.20
C GLU A 410 -18.99 -5.14 24.08
N ALA A 411 -19.80 -5.36 23.04
CA ALA A 411 -19.36 -5.99 21.81
C ALA A 411 -19.43 -4.96 20.68
N THR A 412 -18.27 -4.52 20.21
CA THR A 412 -18.16 -3.54 19.13
C THR A 412 -17.86 -4.26 17.82
N ARG A 413 -18.72 -4.07 16.82
CA ARG A 413 -18.46 -4.50 15.44
C ARG A 413 -17.96 -3.32 14.62
N ARG A 414 -16.72 -3.44 14.13
CA ARG A 414 -16.05 -2.49 13.26
C ARG A 414 -16.17 -2.92 11.80
N LEU A 415 -15.67 -2.08 10.90
CA LEU A 415 -15.53 -2.46 9.50
C LEU A 415 -14.63 -3.70 9.37
N LYS A 416 -14.90 -4.59 8.40
CA LYS A 416 -14.07 -5.78 8.07
C LYS A 416 -12.58 -5.50 7.85
N ARG A 417 -12.20 -4.22 7.76
CA ARG A 417 -10.86 -3.73 7.46
C ARG A 417 -10.24 -2.92 8.61
N SER A 418 -10.90 -2.88 9.77
CA SER A 418 -10.40 -2.11 10.89
C SER A 418 -9.06 -2.70 11.33
N ARG A 419 -8.07 -1.82 11.51
CA ARG A 419 -6.77 -2.19 12.03
C ARG A 419 -6.86 -2.74 13.46
N LEU A 420 -7.92 -2.38 14.20
CA LEU A 420 -8.22 -2.86 15.55
C LEU A 420 -9.01 -4.18 15.56
N GLY A 421 -9.05 -4.90 14.44
CA GLY A 421 -9.88 -6.08 14.26
C GLY A 421 -11.35 -5.74 13.95
N GLN A 422 -12.03 -6.65 13.25
CA GLN A 422 -13.43 -6.48 12.89
C GLN A 422 -14.36 -6.47 14.11
N ILE A 423 -13.95 -7.12 15.20
CA ILE A 423 -14.77 -7.36 16.39
C ILE A 423 -13.91 -7.11 17.62
N SER A 424 -14.47 -6.38 18.57
CA SER A 424 -13.93 -6.13 19.90
C SER A 424 -14.93 -6.61 20.92
N LEU A 425 -14.53 -7.50 21.80
CA LEU A 425 -15.31 -7.87 22.98
C LEU A 425 -14.62 -7.26 24.19
N GLN A 426 -15.30 -6.41 24.93
CA GLN A 426 -14.73 -5.64 26.02
C GLN A 426 -15.46 -5.92 27.33
N TRP A 427 -14.71 -6.26 28.37
CA TRP A 427 -15.21 -6.44 29.73
C TRP A 427 -14.51 -5.43 30.62
N GLY A 428 -15.26 -4.47 31.17
CA GLY A 428 -14.73 -3.53 32.15
C GLY A 428 -14.87 -4.06 33.56
N TYR A 429 -13.86 -3.78 34.36
CA TYR A 429 -13.74 -4.14 35.75
C TYR A 429 -13.37 -2.91 36.57
N SER A 430 -13.86 -2.84 37.81
CA SER A 430 -13.52 -1.77 38.74
C SER A 430 -13.02 -2.30 40.07
N LYS A 431 -12.08 -1.57 40.67
CA LYS A 431 -11.59 -1.80 42.03
C LYS A 431 -11.33 -0.43 42.67
N GLY A 432 -12.25 0.01 43.51
CA GLY A 432 -12.23 1.37 44.05
C GLY A 432 -12.33 2.41 42.93
N THR A 433 -11.30 3.25 42.78
CA THR A 433 -11.23 4.27 41.72
C THR A 433 -10.57 3.78 40.43
N ARG A 434 -10.02 2.57 40.40
CA ARG A 434 -9.32 2.03 39.23
C ARG A 434 -10.28 1.31 38.31
N GLN A 435 -9.99 1.43 37.01
CA GLN A 435 -10.68 0.70 35.95
C GLN A 435 -9.69 -0.20 35.23
N LEU A 436 -10.14 -1.38 34.88
CA LEU A 436 -9.42 -2.36 34.06
C LEU A 436 -10.34 -2.73 32.91
N MET A 437 -9.82 -2.70 31.70
CA MET A 437 -10.53 -3.14 30.50
C MET A 437 -9.85 -4.39 29.96
N ALA A 438 -10.55 -5.52 29.99
CA ALA A 438 -10.15 -6.72 29.28
C ALA A 438 -10.77 -6.71 27.89
N THR A 439 -9.99 -6.96 26.85
CA THR A 439 -10.43 -6.90 25.46
C THR A 439 -9.98 -8.13 24.71
N LEU A 440 -10.89 -8.69 23.92
CA LEU A 440 -10.62 -9.71 22.91
C LEU A 440 -10.93 -9.13 21.53
N ASP A 441 -9.89 -8.82 20.77
CA ASP A 441 -9.99 -8.28 19.42
C ASP A 441 -9.73 -9.38 18.36
N MET A 442 -10.52 -9.38 17.29
CA MET A 442 -10.42 -10.37 16.21
C MET A 442 -11.05 -9.92 14.89
N ALA A 443 -10.67 -10.47 13.75
CA ALA A 443 -9.52 -11.32 13.49
C ALA A 443 -8.36 -10.48 12.93
N PHE A 444 -7.12 -10.85 13.25
CA PHE A 444 -5.90 -10.27 12.68
C PHE A 444 -5.18 -11.27 11.78
N LEU A 445 -4.21 -10.78 10.99
CA LEU A 445 -3.27 -11.59 10.23
C LEU A 445 -1.88 -11.45 10.83
N GLY A 446 -1.35 -12.56 11.35
CA GLY A 446 -0.05 -12.63 11.99
C GLY A 446 -0.02 -11.88 13.31
N TRP A 447 1.13 -11.29 13.64
CA TRP A 447 1.29 -10.47 14.84
C TRP A 447 0.60 -9.12 14.69
N HIS A 448 -0.13 -8.73 15.72
CA HIS A 448 -0.70 -7.41 15.89
C HIS A 448 -0.13 -6.80 17.17
N ASP A 449 0.37 -5.57 17.09
CA ASP A 449 0.98 -4.88 18.22
C ASP A 449 0.04 -3.77 18.71
N PRO A 450 -0.70 -3.97 19.80
CA PRO A 450 -1.62 -2.97 20.33
C PRO A 450 -0.89 -1.74 20.88
N VAL A 451 0.42 -1.82 21.15
CA VAL A 451 1.21 -0.65 21.55
C VAL A 451 1.25 0.37 20.42
N GLU A 452 1.44 -0.08 19.17
CA GLU A 452 1.43 0.80 18.00
C GLU A 452 0.06 1.47 17.79
N ASP A 453 -1.01 0.75 18.09
CA ASP A 453 -2.36 1.33 18.01
C ASP A 453 -2.61 2.37 19.11
N ARG A 454 -2.09 2.14 20.32
CA ARG A 454 -2.14 3.14 21.39
C ARG A 454 -1.28 4.35 21.06
N LYS A 455 -0.14 4.19 20.38
CA LYS A 455 0.64 5.35 19.88
C LYS A 455 -0.16 6.23 18.94
N LEU A 456 -1.00 5.64 18.09
CA LEU A 456 -1.91 6.40 17.22
C LEU A 456 -2.99 7.15 18.01
N LEU A 457 -3.30 6.72 19.23
CA LEU A 457 -4.23 7.36 20.16
C LEU A 457 -3.52 8.35 21.12
N GLY A 458 -2.29 8.76 20.82
CA GLY A 458 -1.56 9.77 21.61
C GLY A 458 -0.79 9.23 22.80
N TRP A 459 -0.62 7.91 22.91
CA TRP A 459 0.23 7.31 23.95
C TRP A 459 1.69 7.22 23.50
N ARG A 460 2.62 7.41 24.43
CA ARG A 460 4.04 7.14 24.24
C ARG A 460 4.39 5.85 24.96
N GLU A 461 5.17 5.00 24.32
CA GLU A 461 5.72 3.80 24.95
C GLU A 461 6.92 4.17 25.82
N GLU A 462 6.83 3.89 27.12
CA GLU A 462 7.93 4.08 28.08
C GLU A 462 8.79 2.83 28.19
N SER A 463 8.15 1.65 28.29
CA SER A 463 8.84 0.37 28.30
C SER A 463 7.97 -0.73 27.71
N THR A 464 8.59 -1.69 27.03
CA THR A 464 7.95 -2.95 26.61
C THR A 464 8.83 -4.13 26.98
N ARG A 465 8.21 -5.18 27.52
CA ARG A 465 8.88 -6.42 27.92
C ARG A 465 8.10 -7.61 27.36
N VAL A 466 8.83 -8.64 26.98
CA VAL A 466 8.26 -9.91 26.54
C VAL A 466 8.57 -10.95 27.60
N SER A 467 7.54 -11.64 28.05
CA SER A 467 7.64 -12.77 28.97
C SER A 467 7.08 -14.01 28.30
N VAL A 468 7.54 -15.18 28.73
CA VAL A 468 7.04 -16.47 28.24
C VAL A 468 6.59 -17.28 29.43
N ASP A 469 5.34 -17.74 29.38
CA ASP A 469 4.71 -18.56 30.40
C ASP A 469 4.06 -19.75 29.70
N ASP A 470 4.41 -20.99 30.09
CA ASP A 470 3.96 -22.23 29.42
C ASP A 470 4.12 -22.24 27.88
N ASN A 471 5.28 -21.77 27.39
CA ASN A 471 5.58 -21.58 25.96
C ASN A 471 4.65 -20.59 25.23
N TRP A 472 3.89 -19.79 25.97
CA TRP A 472 3.03 -18.75 25.45
C TRP A 472 3.66 -17.38 25.69
N PRO A 473 4.16 -16.72 24.63
CA PRO A 473 4.68 -15.37 24.78
C PRO A 473 3.55 -14.39 25.06
N TRP A 474 3.81 -13.45 25.96
CA TRP A 474 2.95 -12.31 26.21
C TRP A 474 3.82 -11.07 26.44
N CYS A 475 3.23 -9.93 26.14
CA CYS A 475 3.91 -8.64 26.21
C CYS A 475 3.30 -7.79 27.31
N GLU A 476 4.16 -7.03 27.97
CA GLU A 476 3.81 -6.00 28.94
C GLU A 476 4.36 -4.67 28.43
N ALA A 477 3.53 -3.65 28.32
CA ALA A 477 3.93 -2.32 27.94
C ALA A 477 3.44 -1.29 28.95
N GLU A 478 4.33 -0.37 29.31
CA GLU A 478 4.04 0.83 30.08
C GLU A 478 3.94 2.01 29.12
N LEU A 479 2.83 2.73 29.19
CA LEU A 479 2.50 3.83 28.32
C LEU A 479 2.30 5.12 29.11
N GLU A 480 2.59 6.25 28.50
CA GLU A 480 2.36 7.58 29.05
C GLU A 480 1.71 8.49 27.99
N ASN A 481 0.64 9.19 28.32
CA ASN A 481 0.03 10.17 27.43
C ASN A 481 0.60 11.58 27.66
N GLU A 482 0.26 12.55 26.80
CA GLU A 482 0.75 13.93 26.90
C GLU A 482 0.37 14.65 28.20
N LEU A 483 -0.62 14.17 28.93
CA LEU A 483 -1.07 14.71 30.21
C LEU A 483 -0.36 14.06 31.42
N GLY A 484 0.61 13.18 31.17
CA GLY A 484 1.31 12.41 32.21
C GLY A 484 0.50 11.24 32.77
N GLY A 485 -0.67 10.95 32.18
CA GLY A 485 -1.44 9.76 32.52
C GLY A 485 -0.68 8.50 32.12
N LYS A 486 -0.64 7.52 33.02
CA LYS A 486 0.05 6.24 32.80
C LYS A 486 -0.96 5.18 32.38
N ALA A 487 -0.54 4.24 31.53
CA ALA A 487 -1.32 3.04 31.26
C ALA A 487 -0.43 1.81 31.24
N TYR A 488 -1.00 0.70 31.67
CA TYR A 488 -0.35 -0.61 31.72
C TYR A 488 -1.13 -1.56 30.83
N LEU A 489 -0.47 -2.05 29.79
CA LEU A 489 -1.05 -2.90 28.76
C LEU A 489 -0.38 -4.26 28.80
N LEU A 490 -1.15 -5.32 29.01
CA LEU A 490 -0.66 -6.69 28.91
C LEU A 490 -1.44 -7.39 27.81
N TYR A 491 -0.76 -8.10 26.91
CA TYR A 491 -1.43 -8.73 25.79
C TYR A 491 -0.73 -10.00 25.31
N SER A 492 -1.51 -10.87 24.68
CA SER A 492 -1.04 -12.10 24.04
C SER A 492 -1.92 -12.43 22.83
N LEU A 493 -1.33 -13.13 21.87
CA LEU A 493 -2.03 -13.58 20.67
C LEU A 493 -2.19 -15.09 20.68
N PHE A 494 -3.27 -15.55 20.05
CA PHE A 494 -3.55 -16.96 19.83
C PHE A 494 -4.21 -17.20 18.50
N THR A 495 -4.11 -18.43 18.01
CA THR A 495 -4.82 -18.86 16.80
C THR A 495 -6.29 -19.16 17.11
N PRO A 496 -7.15 -19.26 16.09
CA PRO A 496 -8.51 -19.77 16.24
C PRO A 496 -8.63 -21.18 16.83
N ASP A 497 -7.52 -21.91 16.98
CA ASP A 497 -7.51 -23.24 17.62
C ASP A 497 -7.06 -23.14 19.09
N SER A 498 -7.10 -21.93 19.66
CA SER A 498 -6.64 -21.59 21.02
C SER A 498 -5.17 -21.94 21.30
N GLN A 499 -4.34 -22.02 20.25
CA GLN A 499 -2.91 -22.23 20.41
C GLN A 499 -2.18 -20.89 20.55
N ALA A 500 -1.16 -20.87 21.42
CA ALA A 500 -0.27 -19.73 21.57
C ALA A 500 0.34 -19.33 20.22
N TYR A 501 0.20 -18.06 19.86
CA TYR A 501 0.85 -17.54 18.67
C TYR A 501 2.25 -17.06 19.05
N SER A 502 3.28 -17.74 18.53
CA SER A 502 4.67 -17.60 18.99
C SER A 502 5.59 -16.83 18.03
N ASN A 503 5.11 -16.45 16.85
CA ASN A 503 5.92 -15.73 15.85
C ASN A 503 5.99 -14.23 16.16
N LEU A 504 6.80 -13.89 17.16
CA LEU A 504 7.03 -12.50 17.57
C LEU A 504 7.83 -11.72 16.51
N PRO A 505 7.57 -10.43 16.31
CA PRO A 505 8.44 -9.55 15.55
C PRO A 505 9.89 -9.55 16.05
N ALA A 506 10.85 -9.25 15.16
CA ALA A 506 12.27 -9.26 15.50
C ALA A 506 12.63 -8.28 16.64
N TYR A 507 11.97 -7.12 16.73
CA TYR A 507 12.23 -6.13 17.79
C TYR A 507 11.81 -6.63 19.18
N LEU A 508 10.76 -7.45 19.26
CA LEU A 508 10.32 -8.12 20.50
C LEU A 508 11.20 -9.33 20.84
N ARG A 509 11.82 -9.95 19.84
CA ARG A 509 12.76 -11.08 20.03
C ARG A 509 14.16 -10.65 20.48
N ALA A 510 14.52 -9.37 20.44
CA ALA A 510 15.86 -8.91 20.80
C ALA A 510 16.29 -9.29 22.23
N GLY A 511 15.34 -9.59 23.13
CA GLY A 511 15.59 -10.16 24.46
C GLY A 511 15.68 -11.69 24.55
N LEU A 512 15.35 -12.41 23.47
CA LEU A 512 15.24 -13.89 23.42
C LEU A 512 16.44 -14.59 22.75
N GLY A 513 17.49 -13.84 22.39
CA GLY A 513 18.77 -14.36 21.92
C GLY A 513 19.07 -14.09 20.43
N PRO A 514 20.36 -14.11 20.02
CA PRO A 514 20.78 -13.74 18.67
C PRO A 514 20.71 -14.94 17.73
N ASN A 515 19.61 -15.13 17.00
CA ASN A 515 19.50 -16.00 15.82
C ASN A 515 18.19 -15.60 15.09
N SER A 516 18.06 -15.41 13.79
CA SER A 516 18.86 -15.67 12.60
C SER A 516 18.19 -14.87 11.45
N LEU A 517 18.77 -14.76 10.26
CA LEU A 517 18.07 -14.22 9.08
C LEU A 517 16.70 -14.88 8.80
N ALA A 518 16.45 -16.10 9.30
CA ALA A 518 15.15 -16.77 9.21
C ALA A 518 14.03 -16.07 10.01
N SER A 519 14.36 -15.33 11.07
CA SER A 519 13.38 -14.62 11.89
C SER A 519 12.67 -13.49 11.14
N ILE A 520 13.41 -12.78 10.29
CA ILE A 520 12.89 -11.72 9.41
C ILE A 520 11.99 -12.34 8.33
N GLN A 521 12.35 -13.55 7.87
CA GLN A 521 11.57 -14.28 6.86
C GLN A 521 10.22 -14.76 7.44
N ASP A 522 10.20 -15.30 8.65
CA ASP A 522 8.98 -15.77 9.32
C ASP A 522 8.00 -14.63 9.62
N SER A 523 8.50 -13.44 9.97
CA SER A 523 7.67 -12.25 10.22
C SER A 523 6.98 -11.74 8.95
N LEU A 524 7.58 -11.94 7.77
CA LEU A 524 7.09 -11.38 6.51
C LEU A 524 6.07 -12.28 5.81
N SER A 525 6.00 -13.57 6.18
CA SER A 525 5.10 -14.56 5.61
C SER A 525 3.98 -15.01 6.54
N ASP A 526 3.83 -14.39 7.72
CA ASP A 526 2.83 -14.86 8.65
C ASP A 526 1.41 -14.48 8.21
N THR A 527 0.69 -15.48 7.73
CA THR A 527 -0.71 -15.40 7.32
C THR A 527 -1.64 -16.07 8.32
N ALA A 528 -1.15 -16.49 9.49
CA ALA A 528 -1.99 -17.09 10.51
C ALA A 528 -3.07 -16.09 10.91
N VAL A 529 -4.30 -16.57 11.04
CA VAL A 529 -5.31 -15.76 11.72
C VAL A 529 -5.00 -15.79 13.19
N THR A 530 -5.05 -14.62 13.82
CA THR A 530 -4.80 -14.47 15.24
C THR A 530 -5.92 -13.68 15.88
N TYR A 531 -6.19 -14.01 17.13
CA TYR A 531 -7.02 -13.26 18.06
C TYR A 531 -6.09 -12.67 19.11
N GLN A 532 -6.38 -11.44 19.53
CA GLN A 532 -5.59 -10.74 20.53
C GLN A 532 -6.41 -10.61 21.80
N PHE A 533 -5.89 -11.17 22.89
CA PHE A 533 -6.41 -10.87 24.22
C PHE A 533 -5.49 -9.89 24.92
N GLN A 534 -6.05 -8.82 25.46
CA GLN A 534 -5.33 -7.78 26.18
C GLN A 534 -6.08 -7.32 27.42
N ILE A 535 -5.35 -6.80 28.40
CA ILE A 535 -5.91 -5.98 29.47
C ILE A 535 -5.22 -4.62 29.50
N LEU A 536 -5.99 -3.58 29.74
CA LEU A 536 -5.53 -2.20 29.86
C LEU A 536 -5.99 -1.62 31.19
N VAL A 537 -5.05 -1.05 31.94
CA VAL A 537 -5.34 -0.24 33.13
C VAL A 537 -4.79 1.15 32.90
N GLU A 538 -5.67 2.15 32.86
CA GLU A 538 -5.30 3.56 32.85
C GLU A 538 -5.28 4.09 34.29
N SER A 539 -4.18 4.75 34.66
CA SER A 539 -3.93 5.26 36.00
C SER A 539 -3.34 6.66 35.92
N GLY A 540 -3.77 7.55 36.81
CA GLY A 540 -3.17 8.89 36.94
C GLY A 540 -1.76 8.87 37.55
N THR A 541 -1.32 7.73 38.09
CA THR A 541 -0.01 7.54 38.73
C THR A 541 0.59 6.19 38.36
N GLU A 542 1.89 6.05 38.53
CA GLU A 542 2.57 4.76 38.38
C GLU A 542 1.99 3.73 39.36
N LEU A 543 1.74 2.51 38.87
CA LEU A 543 1.36 1.38 39.69
C LEU A 543 2.58 0.87 40.45
N ASN A 544 2.42 0.62 41.74
CA ASN A 544 3.49 0.01 42.53
C ASN A 544 3.70 -1.47 42.17
N ASP A 545 4.80 -2.07 42.60
CA ASP A 545 5.16 -3.44 42.25
C ASP A 545 4.09 -4.48 42.63
N ALA A 546 3.38 -4.28 43.74
CA ALA A 546 2.33 -5.18 44.18
C ALA A 546 1.11 -5.11 43.24
N GLU A 547 0.78 -3.91 42.76
CA GLU A 547 -0.31 -3.66 41.81
C GLU A 547 0.02 -4.17 40.41
N GLN A 548 1.26 -3.96 39.95
CA GLN A 548 1.72 -4.54 38.69
C GLN A 548 1.70 -6.06 38.75
N LYS A 549 2.14 -6.65 39.87
CA LYS A 549 2.06 -8.09 40.08
C LYS A 549 0.61 -8.59 40.07
N GLU A 550 -0.29 -7.91 40.79
CA GLU A 550 -1.73 -8.23 40.76
C GLU A 550 -2.28 -8.19 39.34
N LEU A 551 -1.87 -7.19 38.54
CA LEU A 551 -2.30 -7.04 37.15
C LEU A 551 -1.79 -8.19 36.26
N ARG A 552 -0.53 -8.59 36.42
CA ARG A 552 0.07 -9.75 35.73
C ARG A 552 -0.66 -11.04 36.08
N ASP A 553 -0.90 -11.28 37.37
CA ASP A 553 -1.62 -12.47 37.85
C ASP A 553 -3.06 -12.49 37.30
N GLY A 554 -3.74 -11.34 37.28
CA GLY A 554 -5.06 -11.17 36.68
C GLY A 554 -5.09 -11.42 35.17
N PHE A 555 -4.11 -10.89 34.43
CA PHE A 555 -3.95 -11.15 33.00
C PHE A 555 -3.80 -12.63 32.70
N LEU A 556 -2.86 -13.31 33.36
CA LEU A 556 -2.58 -14.73 33.14
C LEU A 556 -3.81 -15.58 33.47
N SER A 557 -4.52 -15.27 34.57
CA SER A 557 -5.76 -15.95 34.92
C SER A 557 -6.85 -15.78 33.86
N LEU A 558 -7.03 -14.55 33.33
CA LEU A 558 -8.02 -14.30 32.28
C LEU A 558 -7.63 -14.93 30.94
N ARG A 559 -6.33 -14.93 30.61
CA ARG A 559 -5.80 -15.55 29.38
C ARG A 559 -6.12 -17.05 29.34
N GLU A 560 -5.96 -17.77 30.46
CA GLU A 560 -6.31 -19.20 30.51
C GLU A 560 -7.82 -19.45 30.36
N ILE A 561 -8.67 -18.53 30.80
CA ILE A 561 -10.12 -18.61 30.57
C ILE A 561 -10.43 -18.40 29.08
N VAL A 562 -9.84 -17.37 28.47
CA VAL A 562 -10.03 -17.04 27.04
C VAL A 562 -9.57 -18.19 26.14
N LYS A 563 -8.47 -18.86 26.49
CA LYS A 563 -8.00 -20.08 25.81
C LYS A 563 -9.06 -21.18 25.78
N GLY A 564 -9.88 -21.28 26.83
CA GLY A 564 -10.96 -22.27 26.96
C GLY A 564 -12.24 -21.89 26.21
N LEU A 565 -12.35 -20.67 25.66
CA LEU A 565 -13.54 -20.27 24.92
C LEU A 565 -13.63 -21.04 23.59
N PRO A 566 -14.84 -21.43 23.17
CA PRO A 566 -15.04 -22.09 21.88
C PRO A 566 -14.74 -21.09 20.77
N THR A 567 -13.58 -21.21 20.17
CA THR A 567 -13.22 -20.51 18.96
C THR A 567 -13.69 -21.34 17.78
N GLY A 568 -14.67 -20.86 17.02
CA GLY A 568 -15.14 -21.56 15.83
C GLY A 568 -14.02 -21.71 14.79
N SER A 569 -14.19 -22.66 13.87
CA SER A 569 -13.26 -22.85 12.76
C SER A 569 -13.35 -21.66 11.81
N THR A 570 -12.50 -20.65 12.00
CA THR A 570 -12.54 -19.42 11.21
C THR A 570 -12.41 -19.74 9.73
N GLN A 571 -13.47 -19.49 8.96
CA GLN A 571 -13.40 -19.59 7.50
C GLN A 571 -12.89 -18.26 6.95
N VAL A 572 -11.81 -18.32 6.16
CA VAL A 572 -11.39 -17.19 5.34
C VAL A 572 -12.32 -17.14 4.13
N GLU A 573 -13.32 -16.27 4.14
CA GLU A 573 -14.12 -16.06 2.92
C GLU A 573 -13.22 -15.47 1.83
N PRO A 574 -13.17 -16.08 0.62
CA PRO A 574 -12.55 -15.41 -0.51
C PRO A 574 -13.34 -14.13 -0.77
N THR A 575 -12.65 -12.99 -0.73
CA THR A 575 -13.34 -11.72 -1.02
C THR A 575 -13.86 -11.77 -2.46
N PRO A 576 -15.15 -11.52 -2.73
CA PRO A 576 -15.59 -11.26 -4.09
C PRO A 576 -14.87 -10.00 -4.59
N LEU A 577 -14.11 -10.16 -5.69
CA LEU A 577 -13.38 -9.09 -6.36
C LEU A 577 -14.29 -7.96 -6.85
#